data_AF-A0A964LE42-F1
#
_entry.id   AF-A0A964LE42-F1
#
_cell.length_a   1.000
_cell.length_b   1.000
_cell.length_c   1.000
_cell.angle_alpha   90.00
_cell.angle_beta   90.00
_cell.angle_gamma   90.00
#
_symmetry.space_group_name_H-M   'P 1'
#
loop_
_entity.id
_entity.type
_entity.pdbx_description
1 polymer ?
#
loop_
_entity_poly.entity_id
_entity_poly.type
_entity_poly.pdbx_seq_one_letter_code
_entity_poly.pdbx_strand_id
1 'polypeptide(L)' 'MKSHTKYLTLTVPGKMTFVNITPEVADAVRQSGVQEGLVLVKAKHAALRALTTGPGPRN' A
#
# COMPACT_ATOMS: atom_id res chain seq x y z
N MET A 1 10.73 -3.13 -20.14
CA MET A 1 10.25 -2.64 -18.83
C MET A 1 9.14 -3.55 -18.35
N LYS A 2 9.22 -4.07 -17.11
CA LYS A 2 8.10 -4.79 -16.48
C LYS A 2 7.27 -3.78 -15.70
N SER A 3 5.95 -3.82 -15.86
CA SER A 3 5.00 -3.04 -15.05
C SER A 3 4.02 -4.01 -14.39
N HIS A 4 3.70 -3.74 -13.13
CA HIS A 4 2.74 -4.53 -12.36
C HIS A 4 1.79 -3.57 -11.65
N THR A 5 0.50 -3.78 -11.82
CA THR A 5 -0.54 -2.95 -11.23
C THR A 5 -1.47 -3.83 -10.42
N LYS A 6 -1.61 -3.53 -9.13
CA LYS A 6 -2.53 -4.22 -8.22
C LYS A 6 -3.49 -3.20 -7.61
N TYR A 7 -4.78 -3.52 -7.63
CA TYR A 7 -5.81 -2.74 -6.94
C TYR A 7 -6.11 -3.37 -5.59
N LEU A 8 -6.13 -2.54 -4.55
CA LEU A 8 -6.51 -2.95 -3.20
C LEU A 8 -7.89 -2.38 -2.88
N THR A 9 -8.82 -3.26 -2.54
CA THR A 9 -10.14 -2.88 -2.01
C THR A 9 -10.05 -2.94 -0.50
N LEU A 10 -10.30 -1.80 0.16
CA LEU A 10 -10.20 -1.67 1.61
C LEU A 10 -11.57 -1.38 2.19
N THR A 11 -11.94 -2.10 3.25
CA THR A 11 -13.10 -1.80 4.07
C THR A 11 -12.62 -1.01 5.27
N VAL A 12 -12.91 0.29 5.29
CA VAL A 12 -12.47 1.20 6.36
C VAL A 12 -13.67 1.49 7.29
N PRO A 13 -13.65 1.02 8.55
CA PRO A 13 -14.82 1.05 9.42
C PRO A 13 -15.11 2.43 10.05
N GLY A 14 -14.19 3.40 9.95
CA GLY A 14 -14.32 4.71 10.60
C GLY A 14 -13.75 5.86 9.78
N LYS A 15 -14.18 7.09 10.11
CA LYS A 15 -13.73 8.33 9.44
C LYS A 15 -12.23 8.61 9.60
N MET A 16 -11.61 8.12 10.67
CA MET A 16 -10.20 8.35 11.03
C MET A 16 -9.54 7.04 11.47
N THR A 17 -9.42 6.09 10.55
CA THR A 17 -8.78 4.79 10.80
C THR A 17 -7.53 4.65 9.92
N PHE A 18 -6.49 4.01 10.48
CA PHE A 18 -5.32 3.60 9.72
C PHE A 18 -5.42 2.11 9.39
N VAL A 19 -5.24 1.78 8.11
CA VAL A 19 -5.13 0.39 7.64
C VAL A 19 -3.69 0.18 7.21
N ASN A 20 -3.01 -0.78 7.81
CA ASN A 20 -1.66 -1.16 7.41
C ASN A 20 -1.73 -1.98 6.12
N ILE A 21 -1.22 -1.42 5.02
CA ILE A 21 -1.17 -2.08 3.71
C ILE A 21 0.25 -2.53 3.29
N THR A 22 1.24 -2.38 4.19
CA THR A 22 2.62 -2.77 3.92
C THR A 22 2.77 -4.23 3.46
N PRO A 23 2.09 -5.24 4.06
CA PRO A 23 2.23 -6.62 3.59
C PRO A 23 1.68 -6.79 2.16
N GLU A 24 0.56 -6.16 1.82
CA GLU A 24 -0.07 -6.26 0.51
C GLU A 24 0.78 -5.60 -0.59
N VAL A 25 1.44 -4.48 -0.27
CA VAL A 25 2.39 -3.82 -1.16
C VAL A 25 3.65 -4.68 -1.34
N ALA A 26 4.19 -5.26 -0.25
CA ALA A 26 5.34 -6.15 -0.34
C ALA A 26 5.05 -7.37 -1.22
N ASP A 27 3.85 -7.94 -1.12
CA ASP A 27 3.44 -9.06 -1.97
C ASP A 27 3.25 -8.64 -3.42
N ALA A 28 2.73 -7.44 -3.70
CA ALA A 28 2.65 -6.90 -5.05
C ALA A 28 4.06 -6.74 -5.68
N VAL A 29 5.03 -6.26 -4.90
CA VAL A 29 6.44 -6.14 -5.34
C VAL A 29 7.02 -7.52 -5.63
N ARG A 30 6.83 -8.51 -4.74
CA ARG A 30 7.29 -9.89 -4.97
C ARG A 30 6.67 -10.48 -6.25
N GLN A 31 5.37 -10.31 -6.46
CA GLN A 31 4.66 -10.78 -7.64
C GLN A 31 5.08 -10.06 -8.92
N SER A 32 5.55 -8.81 -8.83
CA SER A 32 6.00 -8.04 -9.99
C SER A 32 7.29 -8.60 -10.63
N GLY A 33 8.12 -9.32 -9.85
CA GLY A 33 9.43 -9.80 -10.30
C GLY A 33 10.40 -8.69 -10.73
N VAL A 34 10.19 -7.46 -10.26
CA VAL A 34 11.09 -6.31 -10.44
C VAL A 34 12.14 -6.34 -9.34
N GLN A 35 13.41 -6.39 -9.70
CA GLN A 35 14.53 -6.41 -8.74
C GLN A 35 14.94 -5.00 -8.31
N GLU A 36 14.95 -4.05 -9.26
CA GLU A 36 15.25 -2.64 -9.03
C GLU A 36 14.23 -1.78 -9.77
N GLY A 37 13.65 -0.79 -9.09
CA GLY A 37 12.62 0.05 -9.67
C GLY A 37 11.94 0.96 -8.67
N LEU A 38 10.77 1.49 -9.05
CA LEU A 38 9.96 2.40 -8.27
C LEU A 38 8.59 1.80 -8.01
N VAL A 39 8.04 2.07 -6.82
CA VAL A 39 6.68 1.66 -6.43
C VAL A 39 5.86 2.92 -6.17
N LEU A 40 4.73 3.05 -6.84
CA LEU A 40 3.76 4.13 -6.60
C LEU A 40 2.53 3.57 -5.89
N VAL A 41 2.23 4.11 -4.71
CA VAL A 41 1.00 3.82 -3.97
C VAL A 41 0.12 5.06 -3.96
N LYS A 42 -1.08 4.96 -4.52
CA LYS A 42 -2.03 6.06 -4.62
C LYS A 42 -3.42 5.64 -4.13
N ALA A 43 -4.02 6.47 -3.30
CA ALA A 43 -5.44 6.36 -3.00
C ALA A 43 -6.29 6.90 -4.16
N LYS A 44 -7.29 6.13 -4.60
CA LYS A 44 -8.22 6.56 -5.67
C LYS A 44 -9.30 7.53 -5.17
N HIS A 45 -9.64 7.49 -3.89
CA HIS A 45 -10.69 8.31 -3.27
C HIS A 45 -10.07 9.48 -2.52
N ALA A 46 -10.64 10.69 -2.69
CA ALA A 46 -10.10 11.93 -2.11
C ALA A 46 -10.09 11.96 -0.57
N ALA A 47 -10.99 11.21 0.07
CA ALA A 47 -11.04 11.08 1.53
C ALA A 47 -9.93 10.17 2.10
N LEU A 48 -9.20 9.46 1.25
CA LEU A 48 -8.14 8.55 1.64
C LEU A 48 -6.77 9.12 1.25
N ARG A 49 -5.78 8.89 2.10
CA ARG A 49 -4.39 9.29 1.88
C ARG A 49 -3.47 8.14 2.23
N ALA A 50 -2.47 7.89 1.39
CA ALA A 50 -1.38 7.00 1.72
C ALA A 50 -0.37 7.76 2.57
N LEU A 51 0.04 7.17 3.69
CA LEU A 51 1.01 7.76 4.61
C LEU A 51 2.07 6.71 4.90
N THR A 52 3.34 7.11 4.84
CA THR A 52 4.43 6.32 5.40
C THR A 52 4.52 6.66 6.87
N THR A 53 4.50 5.64 7.73
CA THR A 53 4.77 5.80 9.15
C THR A 53 5.99 4.97 9.48
N GLY A 54 6.76 5.41 10.48
CA GLY A 54 7.85 4.60 11.02
C GLY A 54 7.32 3.28 11.59
N PRO A 55 8.20 2.35 11.99
CA PRO A 55 7.77 1.12 12.66
C PRO A 55 6.83 1.47 13.81
N GLY A 56 5.58 0.99 13.74
CA GLY A 56 4.60 1.20 14.79
C GLY A 56 5.09 0.62 16.13
N PRO A 57 4.48 1.01 17.26
CA PRO A 57 4.82 0.42 18.55
C PRO A 57 4.72 -1.10 18.43
N ARG A 58 5.85 -1.79 18.63
CA ARG A 58 5.88 -3.24 18.82
C ARG A 58 5.19 -3.48 20.16
N ASN A 59 3.94 -3.95 20.12
CA ASN A 59 3.32 -4.56 21.29
C ASN A 59 3.98 -5.92 21.56
#